data_AF-A0A395GPB0-F1
#
_entry.id   AF-A0A395GPB0-F1
#
_cell.length_a   1.000
_cell.length_b   1.000
_cell.length_c   1.000
_cell.angle_alpha   90.00
_cell.angle_beta   90.00
_cell.angle_gamma   90.00
#
_symmetry.space_group_name_H-M   'P 1'
#
loop_
_entity.id
_entity.type
_entity.pdbx_description
1 polymer ?
#
loop_
_entity_poly.entity_id
_entity_poly.type
_entity_poly.pdbx_seq_one_letter_code
_entity_poly.pdbx_strand_id
1 'polypeptide(L)'
;MSQVQKGQLIRLLEAYPAQVVIVPMGEVAAVSFHDTVAIGTMGLGSCSVIIIASADGAILAHIPPRPPTALLSDVNAGDNNVRRMTQRVPELYRRHRNEYFSRPTDTVIVYYAYGAGVIGSGCDDL
;
A
#
# COMPACT_ATOMS: atom_id res chain seq x y z
N MET A 1 0.15 -34.04 7.63
CA MET A 1 0.37 -32.97 6.63
C MET A 1 -0.44 -31.77 7.08
N SER A 2 0.19 -30.71 7.61
CA SER A 2 -0.56 -29.52 8.03
C SER A 2 -1.07 -28.80 6.78
N GLN A 3 -2.37 -28.52 6.76
CA GLN A 3 -2.97 -27.70 5.73
C GLN A 3 -2.43 -26.29 5.93
N VAL A 4 -1.55 -25.83 5.02
CA VAL A 4 -1.09 -24.44 5.03
C VAL A 4 -2.33 -23.56 4.92
N GLN A 5 -2.64 -22.82 5.99
CA GLN A 5 -3.75 -21.88 5.97
C GLN A 5 -3.43 -20.80 4.94
N LYS A 6 -4.11 -20.84 3.78
CA LYS A 6 -4.00 -19.79 2.77
C LYS A 6 -4.40 -18.46 3.41
N GLY A 7 -3.55 -17.44 3.26
CA GLY A 7 -3.86 -16.07 3.68
C GLY A 7 -5.09 -15.52 2.97
N GLN A 8 -5.79 -14.57 3.59
CA GLN A 8 -7.07 -14.04 3.09
C GLN A 8 -6.97 -13.48 1.66
N LEU A 9 -5.88 -12.76 1.34
CA LEU A 9 -5.67 -12.22 -0.02
C LEU A 9 -5.65 -13.32 -1.09
N ILE A 10 -4.99 -14.45 -0.83
CA ILE A 10 -4.92 -15.57 -1.78
C ILE A 10 -6.31 -16.19 -1.97
N ARG A 11 -7.09 -16.33 -0.88
CA ARG A 11 -8.46 -16.84 -0.96
C ARG A 11 -9.35 -15.93 -1.81
N LEU A 12 -9.22 -14.60 -1.64
CA LEU A 12 -9.98 -13.62 -2.42
C LEU A 12 -9.55 -13.60 -3.88
N LEU A 13 -8.25 -13.73 -4.17
CA LEU A 13 -7.73 -13.79 -5.54
C LEU A 13 -8.22 -15.05 -6.27
N GLU A 14 -8.29 -16.20 -5.57
CA GLU A 14 -8.83 -17.43 -6.14
C GLU A 14 -10.34 -17.33 -6.40
N ALA A 15 -11.10 -16.70 -5.50
CA ALA A 15 -12.55 -16.56 -5.62
C ALA A 15 -12.98 -15.47 -6.62
N TYR A 16 -12.21 -14.38 -6.72
CA TYR A 16 -12.56 -13.18 -7.49
C TYR A 16 -11.35 -12.64 -8.27
N PRO A 17 -10.76 -13.41 -9.20
CA PRO A 17 -9.48 -13.09 -9.83
C PRO A 17 -9.45 -11.76 -10.61
N ALA A 18 -10.60 -11.31 -11.11
CA ALA A 18 -10.72 -10.04 -11.84
C ALA A 18 -11.04 -8.83 -10.94
N GLN A 19 -11.40 -9.06 -9.67
CA GLN A 19 -11.82 -8.01 -8.73
C GLN A 19 -10.82 -7.83 -7.59
N VAL A 20 -9.66 -8.50 -7.65
CA VAL A 20 -8.55 -8.30 -6.72
C VAL A 20 -7.42 -7.59 -7.43
N VAL A 21 -7.01 -6.45 -6.89
CA VAL A 21 -5.87 -5.68 -7.40
C VAL A 21 -4.62 -6.02 -6.59
N ILE A 22 -3.62 -6.56 -7.28
CA ILE A 22 -2.29 -6.79 -6.70
C ILE A 22 -1.39 -5.62 -7.08
N VAL A 23 -0.91 -4.88 -6.08
CA VAL A 23 0.07 -3.81 -6.27
C VAL A 23 1.47 -4.41 -6.31
N PRO A 24 2.19 -4.31 -7.43
CA PRO A 24 3.54 -4.83 -7.53
C PRO A 24 4.52 -3.98 -6.70
N MET A 25 5.66 -4.58 -6.37
CA MET A 25 6.76 -3.87 -5.72
C MET A 25 7.21 -2.66 -6.54
N GLY A 26 7.37 -1.51 -5.89
CA GLY A 26 7.74 -0.26 -6.54
C GLY A 26 6.55 0.56 -7.04
N GLU A 27 5.32 0.10 -6.81
CA GLU A 27 4.11 0.81 -7.25
C GLU A 27 3.19 1.25 -6.11
N VAL A 28 2.30 2.17 -6.49
CA VAL A 28 1.20 2.67 -5.67
C VAL A 28 -0.07 2.65 -6.52
N ALA A 29 -1.15 2.09 -5.98
CA ALA A 29 -2.44 2.06 -6.64
C ALA A 29 -3.56 2.49 -5.69
N ALA A 30 -4.64 3.02 -6.28
CA ALA A 30 -5.90 3.30 -5.60
C ALA A 30 -7.01 2.46 -6.25
N VAL A 31 -7.97 2.00 -5.46
CA VAL A 31 -9.13 1.24 -5.93
C VAL A 31 -10.40 1.73 -5.25
N SER A 32 -11.52 1.59 -5.95
CA SER A 32 -12.85 1.64 -5.35
C SER A 32 -13.32 0.23 -5.00
N PHE A 33 -13.95 0.08 -3.83
CA PHE A 33 -14.60 -1.16 -3.42
C PHE A 33 -16.00 -1.36 -4.02
N HIS A 34 -16.46 -0.43 -4.87
CA HIS A 34 -17.63 -0.67 -5.73
C HIS A 34 -17.31 -1.64 -6.87
N ASP A 35 -16.07 -1.62 -7.38
CA ASP A 35 -15.63 -2.44 -8.53
C ASP A 35 -14.68 -3.58 -8.12
N THR A 36 -14.02 -3.44 -6.97
CA THR A 36 -13.01 -4.40 -6.47
C THR A 36 -13.41 -4.95 -5.11
N VAL A 37 -13.05 -6.20 -4.83
CA VAL A 37 -13.29 -6.83 -3.52
C VAL A 37 -12.08 -6.76 -2.60
N ALA A 38 -10.89 -6.53 -3.16
CA ALA A 38 -9.67 -6.34 -2.39
C ALA A 38 -8.56 -5.66 -3.19
N ILE A 39 -7.69 -4.98 -2.45
CA ILE A 39 -6.36 -4.58 -2.88
C ILE A 39 -5.33 -5.21 -1.95
N GLY A 40 -4.20 -5.65 -2.51
CA GLY A 40 -3.16 -6.28 -1.72
C GLY A 40 -1.81 -6.25 -2.41
N THR A 41 -0.81 -6.79 -1.73
CA THR A 41 0.51 -7.02 -2.29
C THR A 41 1.07 -8.34 -1.77
N MET A 42 2.08 -8.87 -2.45
CA MET A 42 2.72 -10.14 -2.12
C MET A 42 4.24 -9.96 -2.05
N GLY A 43 4.90 -10.86 -1.32
CA GLY A 43 6.36 -10.91 -1.27
C GLY A 43 6.99 -9.73 -0.52
N LEU A 44 6.41 -9.33 0.62
CA LEU A 44 6.86 -8.14 1.36
C LEU A 44 8.34 -8.21 1.76
N GLY A 45 8.83 -9.31 2.31
CA GLY A 45 10.26 -9.46 2.66
C GLY A 45 10.80 -8.26 3.45
N SER A 46 11.79 -7.55 2.89
CA SER A 46 12.38 -6.32 3.45
C SER A 46 11.75 -5.01 2.97
N CYS A 47 10.64 -5.08 2.24
CA CYS A 47 9.89 -3.93 1.74
C CYS A 47 8.96 -3.37 2.81
N SER A 48 8.59 -2.10 2.63
CA SER A 48 7.60 -1.39 3.42
C SER A 48 6.27 -1.31 2.66
N VAL A 49 5.17 -1.18 3.38
CA VAL A 49 3.82 -0.96 2.83
C VAL A 49 3.13 0.19 3.54
N ILE A 50 2.44 1.00 2.75
CA ILE A 50 1.53 2.03 3.23
C ILE A 50 0.14 1.68 2.71
N ILE A 51 -0.85 1.62 3.60
CA ILE A 51 -2.26 1.43 3.25
C ILE A 51 -3.07 2.56 3.85
N ILE A 52 -3.91 3.18 3.03
CA ILE A 52 -5.01 4.04 3.48
C ILE A 52 -6.28 3.39 2.97
N ALA A 53 -7.20 3.00 3.84
CA ALA A 53 -8.40 2.29 3.46
C ALA A 53 -9.64 2.88 4.14
N SER A 54 -10.77 2.78 3.48
CA SER A 54 -12.10 3.06 4.02
C SER A 54 -13.09 1.98 3.59
N ALA A 55 -14.37 2.19 3.89
CA ALA A 55 -15.45 1.35 3.36
C ALA A 55 -15.60 1.46 1.83
N ASP A 56 -15.24 2.59 1.23
CA ASP A 56 -15.52 2.90 -0.17
C ASP A 56 -14.34 2.65 -1.10
N GLY A 57 -13.11 2.65 -0.58
CA GLY A 57 -11.92 2.40 -1.37
C GLY A 57 -10.64 2.32 -0.56
N ALA A 58 -9.52 2.10 -1.24
CA ALA A 58 -8.21 1.99 -0.61
C ALA A 58 -7.07 2.41 -1.53
N ILE A 59 -5.98 2.87 -0.93
CA ILE A 59 -4.69 3.14 -1.54
C ILE A 59 -3.67 2.20 -0.90
N LEU A 60 -2.86 1.54 -1.71
CA LEU A 60 -1.76 0.69 -1.25
C LEU A 60 -0.48 1.03 -2.00
N ALA A 61 0.60 1.23 -1.25
CA ALA A 61 1.97 1.36 -1.77
C ALA A 61 2.81 0.16 -1.33
N HIS A 62 3.55 -0.45 -2.26
CA HIS A 62 4.57 -1.46 -1.96
C HIS A 62 5.95 -0.88 -2.25
N ILE A 63 6.69 -0.55 -1.21
CA ILE A 63 7.92 0.27 -1.28
C ILE A 63 9.14 -0.62 -1.03
N PRO A 64 9.94 -0.93 -2.06
CA PRO A 64 11.21 -1.62 -1.83
C PRO A 64 12.19 -0.71 -1.10
N PRO A 65 13.09 -1.24 -0.27
CA PRO A 65 14.09 -0.44 0.42
C PRO A 65 15.06 0.23 -0.55
N ARG A 66 15.26 -0.36 -1.74
CA ARG A 66 16.06 0.19 -2.84
C ARG A 66 15.38 -0.15 -4.17
N PRO A 67 15.31 0.79 -5.14
CA PRO A 67 14.71 0.49 -6.43
C PRO A 67 15.62 -0.45 -7.22
N PRO A 68 15.08 -1.46 -7.94
CA PRO A 68 15.89 -2.46 -8.66
C PRO A 68 16.85 -1.88 -9.69
N THR A 69 16.54 -0.69 -10.22
CA THR A 69 17.30 -0.01 -11.27
C THR A 69 18.40 0.92 -10.74
N ALA A 70 18.55 1.08 -9.42
CA ALA A 70 19.57 1.97 -8.86
C ALA A 70 20.98 1.40 -9.02
N LEU A 71 21.91 2.23 -9.51
CA LEU A 71 23.35 1.94 -9.55
C LEU A 71 23.86 1.62 -8.15
N LEU A 72 24.67 0.58 -7.97
CA LEU A 72 25.21 0.19 -6.66
C LEU A 72 26.02 1.30 -5.97
N SER A 73 26.60 2.23 -6.75
CA SER A 73 27.36 3.37 -6.25
C SER A 73 26.50 4.46 -5.62
N ASP A 74 25.18 4.49 -5.87
CA ASP A 74 24.29 5.49 -5.28
C ASP A 74 23.92 5.08 -3.85
N VAL A 75 24.62 5.66 -2.89
CA VAL A 75 24.40 5.42 -1.46
C VAL A 75 23.03 5.93 -0.97
N ASN A 76 22.40 6.87 -1.69
CA ASN A 76 21.15 7.51 -1.30
C ASN A 76 19.92 6.92 -2.01
N ALA A 77 20.09 5.94 -2.90
CA ALA A 77 18.99 5.45 -3.72
C ALA A 77 17.81 4.89 -2.92
N GLY A 78 18.07 4.34 -1.72
CA GLY A 78 17.03 3.82 -0.85
C GLY A 78 16.15 4.93 -0.27
N ASP A 79 16.76 5.90 0.41
CA ASP A 79 16.06 7.06 0.99
C ASP A 79 15.32 7.86 -0.08
N ASN A 80 15.94 8.08 -1.24
CA ASN A 80 15.31 8.76 -2.37
C ASN A 80 14.09 7.98 -2.88
N ASN A 81 14.15 6.64 -2.89
CA ASN A 81 13.03 5.82 -3.29
C ASN A 81 11.89 5.87 -2.29
N VAL A 82 12.17 5.73 -0.99
CA VAL A 82 11.15 5.85 0.06
C VAL A 82 10.48 7.21 -0.02
N ARG A 83 11.25 8.30 -0.11
CA ARG A 83 10.70 9.66 -0.23
C ARG A 83 9.80 9.80 -1.46
N ARG A 84 10.28 9.36 -2.63
CA ARG A 84 9.51 9.43 -3.89
C ARG A 84 8.21 8.64 -3.81
N MET A 85 8.26 7.42 -3.28
CA MET A 85 7.09 6.54 -3.19
C MET A 85 6.08 7.04 -2.17
N THR A 86 6.54 7.48 -1.00
CA THR A 86 5.67 8.05 0.04
C THR A 86 4.98 9.33 -0.43
N GLN A 87 5.59 10.13 -1.34
CA GLN A 87 4.96 11.32 -1.93
C GLN A 87 3.78 11.00 -2.87
N ARG A 88 3.78 9.83 -3.53
CA ARG A 88 2.68 9.41 -4.41
C ARG A 88 1.39 9.08 -3.64
N VAL A 89 1.50 8.65 -2.38
CA VAL A 89 0.36 8.29 -1.52
C VAL A 89 -0.55 9.48 -1.22
N PRO A 90 -0.07 10.63 -0.68
CA PRO A 90 -0.92 11.80 -0.44
C PRO A 90 -1.44 12.43 -1.75
N GLU A 91 -0.75 12.27 -2.88
CA GLU A 91 -1.28 12.67 -4.19
C GLU A 91 -2.54 11.88 -4.56
N LEU A 92 -2.50 10.55 -4.43
CA LEU A 92 -3.68 9.71 -4.65
C LEU A 92 -4.77 9.97 -3.61
N TYR A 93 -4.40 10.16 -2.35
CA TYR A 93 -5.35 10.47 -1.29
C TYR A 93 -6.13 11.75 -1.62
N ARG A 94 -5.44 12.84 -1.97
CA ARG A 94 -6.10 14.10 -2.36
C ARG A 94 -7.00 13.93 -3.58
N ARG A 95 -6.57 13.15 -4.58
CA ARG A 95 -7.36 12.89 -5.79
C ARG A 95 -8.67 12.18 -5.47
N HIS A 96 -8.66 11.21 -4.56
CA HIS A 96 -9.82 10.38 -4.23
C HIS A 96 -10.49 10.75 -2.91
N ARG A 97 -10.11 11.86 -2.26
CA ARG A 97 -10.60 12.26 -0.93
C ARG A 97 -12.12 12.28 -0.86
N ASN A 98 -12.77 12.85 -1.86
CA ASN A 98 -14.23 13.01 -1.85
C ASN A 98 -14.97 11.71 -2.19
N GLU A 99 -14.31 10.78 -2.88
CA GLU A 99 -14.91 9.51 -3.33
C GLU A 99 -14.72 8.41 -2.27
N TYR A 100 -13.50 8.25 -1.75
CA TYR A 100 -13.16 7.13 -0.87
C TYR A 100 -13.01 7.56 0.59
N PHE A 101 -12.55 8.77 0.85
CA PHE A 101 -12.09 9.19 2.20
C PHE A 101 -12.88 10.41 2.71
N SER A 102 -14.16 10.50 2.33
CA SER A 102 -15.01 11.65 2.64
C SER A 102 -15.36 11.74 4.13
N ARG A 103 -15.26 10.60 4.84
CA ARG A 103 -15.54 10.46 6.27
C ARG A 103 -14.25 10.11 7.02
N PRO A 104 -13.73 11.02 7.86
CA PRO A 104 -12.53 10.76 8.65
C PRO A 104 -12.67 9.54 9.58
N THR A 105 -13.87 9.30 10.10
CA THR A 105 -14.15 8.20 11.04
C THR A 105 -14.05 6.80 10.42
N ASP A 106 -14.14 6.72 9.10
CA ASP A 106 -14.19 5.45 8.37
C ASP A 106 -12.85 5.17 7.68
N THR A 107 -11.83 6.01 7.90
CA THR A 107 -10.51 5.89 7.27
C THR A 107 -9.50 5.27 8.24
N VAL A 108 -8.86 4.19 7.82
CA VAL A 108 -7.79 3.50 8.54
C VAL A 108 -6.49 3.66 7.76
N ILE A 109 -5.44 4.13 8.45
CA ILE A 109 -4.09 4.20 7.90
C ILE A 109 -3.23 3.14 8.59
N VAL A 110 -2.68 2.23 7.79
CA VAL A 110 -1.77 1.19 8.26
C VAL A 110 -0.42 1.38 7.60
N TYR A 111 0.62 1.45 8.41
CA TYR A 111 2.00 1.52 7.96
C TYR A 111 2.78 0.32 8.49
N TYR A 112 3.48 -0.37 7.60
CA TYR A 112 4.43 -1.42 7.94
C TYR A 112 5.76 -1.09 7.29
N ALA A 113 6.82 -0.96 8.09
CA ALA A 113 8.18 -0.80 7.59
C ALA A 113 9.10 -1.85 8.18
N TYR A 114 9.89 -2.46 7.31
CA TYR A 114 10.99 -3.34 7.71
C TYR A 114 12.26 -2.51 7.85
N GLY A 115 12.75 -2.34 9.09
CA GLY A 115 13.91 -1.49 9.42
C GLY A 115 13.48 -0.13 10.00
N ALA A 116 14.07 0.23 11.14
CA ALA A 116 13.62 1.29 12.04
C ALA A 116 13.46 2.67 11.38
N GLY A 117 12.22 3.15 11.28
CA GLY A 117 11.88 4.52 10.93
C GLY A 117 10.43 4.82 11.28
N VAL A 118 10.21 5.34 12.48
CA VAL A 118 8.89 5.81 12.95
C VAL A 118 8.51 7.05 12.14
N ILE A 119 7.37 7.03 11.46
CA ILE A 119 6.69 8.25 10.99
C ILE A 119 5.22 8.10 11.39
N GLY A 120 4.74 9.02 12.23
CA GLY A 120 3.55 8.86 13.06
C GLY A 120 2.23 8.69 12.31
N SER A 121 1.30 7.96 12.94
CA SER A 121 -0.12 8.04 12.67
C SER A 121 -0.68 9.27 13.40
N GLY A 122 -0.93 10.35 12.68
CA GLY A 122 -1.60 11.53 13.22
C GLY A 122 -2.90 11.77 12.46
N CYS A 123 -4.02 11.73 13.18
CA CYS A 123 -5.25 12.40 12.77
C CYS A 123 -5.12 13.87 13.19
N ASP A 124 -4.26 14.63 12.51
CA ASP A 124 -4.19 16.07 12.73
C ASP A 124 -4.74 16.79 11.47
N ASP A 125 -5.86 17.48 11.70
CA ASP A 125 -6.65 18.35 10.84
C ASP A 125 -6.10 18.68 9.43
N LEU A 126 -6.76 18.11 8.40
CA LEU A 126 -6.78 18.57 7.00
C LEU A 126 -8.20 18.89 6.52
#